data_AF-A0A2D8QEI5-F1
#
_entry.id   AF-A0A2D8QEI5-F1
#
_cell.length_a   1.000
_cell.length_b   1.000
_cell.length_c   1.000
_cell.angle_alpha   90.00
_cell.angle_beta   90.00
_cell.angle_gamma   90.00
#
_symmetry.space_group_name_H-M   'P 1'
#
loop_
_entity.id
_entity.type
_entity.pdbx_description
1 polymer ?
#
loop_
_entity_poly.entity_id
_entity_poly.type
_entity_poly.pdbx_seq_one_letter_code
_entity_poly.pdbx_strand_id
1 'polypeptide(L)'
;MTGTNFQCGLEAVLAILGGKWKPLIVYHLAGGPRRTGELRRLVTGVSEKMLIQHLKELTEDGVIRRIDFQKVPPHVEYDLTGFGRSLAQVLAPLCEWGTRHTAEVAMIVQKREGAAKTA
;
A
#
# COMPACT_ATOMS: atom_id res chain seq x y z
N MET A 1 -13.81 2.76 -25.53
CA MET A 1 -12.72 2.56 -24.55
C MET A 1 -12.16 3.93 -24.24
N THR A 2 -12.59 4.58 -23.17
CA THR A 2 -12.00 5.84 -22.72
C THR A 2 -10.64 5.51 -22.12
N GLY A 3 -9.58 5.68 -22.91
CA GLY A 3 -8.21 5.50 -22.43
C GLY A 3 -7.92 6.59 -21.41
N THR A 4 -7.69 6.22 -20.15
CA THR A 4 -7.12 7.13 -19.16
C THR A 4 -5.72 7.49 -19.64
N ASN A 5 -5.54 8.75 -20.06
CA ASN A 5 -4.24 9.26 -20.50
C ASN A 5 -3.48 9.79 -19.29
N PHE A 6 -2.37 9.16 -18.94
CA PHE A 6 -1.46 9.65 -17.92
C PHE A 6 -0.40 10.57 -18.54
N GLN A 7 -0.14 11.71 -17.91
CA GLN A 7 0.88 12.68 -18.34
C GLN A 7 2.30 12.16 -18.10
N CYS A 8 2.48 11.28 -17.11
CA CYS A 8 3.75 10.58 -16.87
C CYS A 8 3.57 9.25 -16.15
N GLY A 9 4.62 8.41 -16.13
CA GLY A 9 4.58 7.10 -15.48
C GLY A 9 4.29 7.16 -13.96
N LEU A 10 4.68 8.24 -13.29
CA LEU A 10 4.38 8.43 -11.87
C LEU A 10 2.88 8.61 -11.62
N GLU A 11 2.18 9.32 -12.52
CA GLU A 11 0.73 9.50 -12.43
C GLU A 11 0.00 8.16 -12.57
N ALA A 12 0.45 7.29 -13.48
CA ALA A 12 -0.08 5.94 -13.63
C ALA A 12 0.10 5.11 -12.35
N VAL A 13 1.28 5.19 -11.71
CA VAL A 13 1.54 4.51 -10.44
C VAL A 13 0.65 5.05 -9.32
N LEU A 14 0.49 6.37 -9.23
CA LEU A 14 -0.36 7.02 -8.22
C LEU A 14 -1.85 6.74 -8.42
N ALA A 15 -2.30 6.44 -9.64
CA ALA A 15 -3.68 6.00 -9.86
C ALA A 15 -3.98 4.65 -9.18
N ILE A 16 -2.98 3.77 -9.07
CA ILE A 16 -3.12 2.45 -8.43
C ILE A 16 -2.76 2.51 -6.96
N LEU A 17 -1.58 3.05 -6.63
CA LEU A 17 -1.00 3.09 -5.29
C LEU A 17 -1.31 4.36 -4.50
N GLY A 18 -2.12 5.26 -5.05
CA GLY A 18 -2.47 6.51 -4.42
C GLY A 18 -2.99 6.33 -2.99
N GLY A 19 -2.62 7.26 -2.13
CA GLY A 19 -2.99 7.26 -0.72
C GLY A 19 -1.98 6.57 0.20
N LYS A 20 -2.26 6.63 1.50
CA LYS A 20 -1.33 6.20 2.55
C LYS A 20 -1.16 4.68 2.64
N TRP A 21 -2.22 3.93 2.39
CA TRP A 21 -2.31 2.53 2.85
C TRP A 21 -1.92 1.49 1.80
N LYS A 22 -2.27 1.70 0.53
CA LYS A 22 -1.95 0.75 -0.55
C LYS A 22 -0.44 0.49 -0.68
N PRO A 23 0.46 1.50 -0.63
CA PRO A 23 1.90 1.25 -0.68
C PRO A 23 2.39 0.39 0.50
N LEU A 24 1.86 0.61 1.71
CA LEU A 24 2.22 -0.17 2.90
C LEU A 24 1.74 -1.62 2.80
N ILE A 25 0.52 -1.85 2.29
CA ILE A 25 -0.01 -3.21 2.06
C ILE A 25 0.90 -3.97 1.09
N VAL A 26 1.22 -3.37 -0.07
CA VAL A 26 2.09 -3.97 -1.08
C VAL A 26 3.49 -4.24 -0.52
N TYR A 27 4.06 -3.29 0.22
CA TYR A 27 5.35 -3.45 0.89
C TYR A 27 5.37 -4.65 1.84
N HIS A 28 4.36 -4.82 2.70
CA HIS A 28 4.32 -5.93 3.64
C HIS A 28 4.05 -7.29 2.97
N LEU A 29 3.34 -7.32 1.86
CA LEU A 29 3.11 -8.54 1.06
C LEU A 29 4.35 -8.95 0.24
N ALA A 30 5.34 -8.07 0.07
CA ALA A 30 6.61 -8.42 -0.58
C ALA A 30 7.35 -9.55 0.16
N GLY A 31 7.15 -9.65 1.49
CA GLY A 31 7.71 -10.72 2.33
C GLY A 31 6.94 -12.05 2.27
N GLY A 32 5.86 -12.14 1.48
CA GLY A 32 5.05 -13.34 1.31
C GLY A 32 3.57 -13.17 1.70
N PRO A 33 2.76 -14.24 1.56
CA PRO A 33 1.33 -14.19 1.82
C PRO A 33 1.00 -13.83 3.27
N ARG A 34 -0.08 -13.07 3.48
CA ARG A 34 -0.54 -12.62 4.81
C ARG A 34 -2.05 -12.69 4.95
N ARG A 35 -2.54 -12.98 6.15
CA ARG A 35 -3.96 -12.86 6.53
C ARG A 35 -4.34 -11.40 6.75
N THR A 36 -5.63 -11.07 6.63
CA THR A 36 -6.16 -9.71 6.92
C THR A 36 -5.74 -9.22 8.31
N GLY A 37 -5.82 -10.09 9.32
CA GLY A 37 -5.46 -9.75 10.70
C GLY A 37 -3.98 -9.43 10.88
N GLU A 38 -3.10 -10.09 10.14
CA GLU A 38 -1.66 -9.79 10.15
C GLU A 38 -1.38 -8.45 9.46
N LEU A 39 -1.98 -8.22 8.29
CA LEU A 39 -1.87 -6.95 7.57
C LEU A 39 -2.38 -5.77 8.41
N ARG A 40 -3.47 -5.94 9.16
CA ARG A 40 -3.99 -4.90 10.07
C ARG A 40 -3.00 -4.52 11.17
N ARG A 41 -2.19 -5.46 11.65
CA ARG A 41 -1.16 -5.20 12.66
C ARG A 41 0.05 -4.51 12.05
N LEU A 42 0.46 -4.95 10.86
CA LEU A 42 1.62 -4.39 10.15
C LEU A 42 1.36 -2.97 9.63
N VAL A 43 0.19 -2.74 9.03
CA VAL A 43 -0.23 -1.43 8.50
C VAL A 43 -0.82 -0.59 9.64
N THR A 44 0.04 -0.11 10.53
CA THR A 44 -0.39 0.57 11.76
C THR A 44 -1.23 1.82 11.48
N GLY A 45 -2.38 1.91 12.16
CA GLY A 45 -3.30 3.06 12.08
C GLY A 45 -4.37 2.95 10.99
N VAL A 46 -4.39 1.88 10.19
CA VAL A 46 -5.50 1.62 9.26
C VAL A 46 -6.71 1.06 10.02
N SER A 47 -7.92 1.56 9.70
CA SER A 47 -9.15 0.93 10.18
C SER A 47 -9.40 -0.38 9.44
N GLU A 48 -10.09 -1.34 10.07
CA GLU A 48 -10.43 -2.59 9.41
C GLU A 48 -11.26 -2.38 8.14
N LYS A 49 -12.23 -1.47 8.19
CA LYS A 49 -13.04 -1.09 7.02
C LYS A 49 -12.18 -0.59 5.86
N MET A 50 -11.22 0.30 6.13
CA MET A 50 -10.33 0.82 5.09
C MET A 50 -9.36 -0.24 4.57
N LEU A 51 -8.84 -1.11 5.45
CA LEU A 51 -7.99 -2.21 5.01
C LEU A 51 -8.74 -3.14 4.06
N ILE A 52 -9.96 -3.54 4.42
CA ILE A 52 -10.80 -4.40 3.56
C ILE A 52 -11.08 -3.70 2.22
N GLN A 53 -11.39 -2.40 2.24
CA GLN A 53 -11.62 -1.62 1.03
C GLN A 53 -10.37 -1.63 0.11
N HIS A 54 -9.19 -1.35 0.65
CA HIS A 54 -7.96 -1.34 -0.14
C HIS A 54 -7.53 -2.72 -0.61
N LEU A 55 -7.77 -3.78 0.17
CA LEU A 55 -7.53 -5.16 -0.27
C LEU A 55 -8.44 -5.54 -1.44
N LYS A 56 -9.72 -5.11 -1.41
CA LYS A 56 -10.64 -5.30 -2.52
C LYS A 56 -10.16 -4.57 -3.77
N GLU A 57 -9.87 -3.28 -3.65
CA GLU A 57 -9.35 -2.46 -4.77
C GLU A 57 -8.08 -3.07 -5.37
N LEU A 58 -7.08 -3.41 -4.55
CA LEU A 58 -5.83 -4.01 -5.03
C LEU A 58 -6.03 -5.40 -5.67
N THR A 59 -7.09 -6.12 -5.29
CA THR A 59 -7.45 -7.40 -5.92
C THR A 59 -8.09 -7.16 -7.28
N GLU A 60 -9.01 -6.19 -7.37
CA GLU A 60 -9.66 -5.77 -8.62
C GLU A 60 -8.65 -5.18 -9.62
N ASP A 61 -7.67 -4.43 -9.12
CA ASP A 61 -6.55 -3.87 -9.90
C ASP A 61 -5.52 -4.94 -10.33
N GLY A 62 -5.66 -6.19 -9.87
CA GLY A 62 -4.74 -7.29 -10.20
C GLY A 62 -3.34 -7.16 -9.56
N VAL A 63 -3.18 -6.29 -8.57
CA VAL A 63 -1.92 -6.12 -7.81
C VAL A 63 -1.73 -7.28 -6.82
N ILE A 64 -2.81 -7.68 -6.17
CA ILE A 64 -2.81 -8.80 -5.22
C ILE A 64 -3.83 -9.86 -5.64
N ARG A 65 -3.63 -11.09 -5.17
CA ARG A 65 -4.60 -12.17 -5.28
C ARG A 65 -5.08 -12.56 -3.89
N ARG A 66 -6.38 -12.88 -3.80
CA ARG A 66 -7.03 -13.40 -2.59
C ARG A 66 -7.10 -14.92 -2.67
N ILE A 67 -6.67 -15.61 -1.62
CA ILE A 67 -6.60 -17.07 -1.53
C ILE A 67 -7.49 -17.52 -0.38
N ASP A 68 -8.57 -18.24 -0.71
CA ASP A 68 -9.49 -18.82 0.27
C ASP A 68 -9.00 -20.20 0.72
N PHE A 69 -8.62 -20.31 1.99
CA PHE A 69 -8.32 -21.58 2.62
C PHE A 69 -9.57 -22.11 3.33
N GLN A 70 -10.29 -23.02 2.68
CA GLN A 70 -11.48 -23.68 3.21
C GLN A 70 -11.17 -24.82 4.22
N LYS A 71 -10.00 -24.78 4.87
CA LYS A 71 -9.64 -25.74 5.93
C LYS A 71 -10.21 -25.29 7.28
N VAL A 72 -10.06 -26.10 8.33
CA VAL A 72 -10.45 -25.70 9.69
C VAL A 72 -9.22 -25.18 10.46
N PRO A 73 -9.27 -23.98 11.06
CA PRO A 73 -10.28 -22.93 10.86
C PRO A 73 -10.15 -22.27 9.48
N PRO A 74 -11.26 -21.85 8.85
CA PRO A 74 -11.23 -21.24 7.53
C PRO A 74 -10.58 -19.86 7.62
N HIS A 75 -9.74 -19.54 6.64
CA HIS A 75 -9.05 -18.26 6.60
C HIS A 75 -8.75 -17.82 5.18
N VAL A 76 -8.39 -16.54 5.06
CA VAL A 76 -8.06 -15.90 3.79
C VAL A 76 -6.66 -15.35 3.88
N GLU A 77 -5.88 -15.52 2.82
CA GLU A 77 -4.60 -14.86 2.65
C GLU A 77 -4.59 -14.01 1.38
N TYR A 78 -3.72 -13.01 1.39
CA TYR A 78 -3.43 -12.17 0.24
C TYR A 78 -1.96 -12.35 -0.12
N ASP A 79 -1.68 -12.39 -1.41
CA ASP A 79 -0.32 -12.50 -1.95
C ASP A 79 -0.17 -11.58 -3.16
N LEU A 80 1.05 -11.13 -3.45
CA LEU A 80 1.32 -10.33 -4.64
C LEU A 80 1.16 -11.18 -5.90
N THR A 81 0.53 -10.61 -6.93
CA THR A 81 0.60 -11.16 -8.29
C THR A 81 1.98 -10.91 -8.90
N GLY A 82 2.24 -11.42 -10.12
CA GLY A 82 3.47 -11.07 -10.85
C GLY A 82 3.63 -9.56 -11.04
N PHE A 83 2.53 -8.86 -11.37
CA PHE A 83 2.49 -7.41 -11.46
C PHE A 83 2.70 -6.74 -10.09
N GLY A 84 2.06 -7.23 -9.03
CA GLY A 84 2.29 -6.69 -7.69
C GLY A 84 3.73 -6.83 -7.20
N ARG A 85 4.42 -7.93 -7.58
CA ARG A 85 5.84 -8.14 -7.25
C ARG A 85 6.75 -7.17 -7.97
N SER A 86 6.51 -6.89 -9.26
CA SER A 86 7.29 -5.86 -9.97
C SER A 86 7.07 -4.47 -9.36
N LEU A 87 5.84 -4.17 -8.93
CA LEU A 87 5.53 -2.92 -8.25
C LEU A 87 6.21 -2.80 -6.87
N ALA A 88 6.26 -3.90 -6.10
CA ALA A 88 6.97 -3.93 -4.82
C ALA A 88 8.48 -3.66 -4.96
N GLN A 89 9.10 -4.10 -6.07
CA GLN A 89 10.51 -3.79 -6.36
C GLN A 89 10.75 -2.29 -6.57
N VAL A 90 9.78 -1.56 -7.15
CA VAL A 90 9.86 -0.10 -7.32
C VAL A 90 9.70 0.63 -5.99
N LEU A 91 8.94 0.06 -5.04
CA LEU A 91 8.80 0.64 -3.70
C LEU A 91 10.05 0.49 -2.83
N ALA A 92 10.95 -0.48 -3.13
CA ALA A 92 12.13 -0.70 -2.32
C ALA A 92 13.11 0.49 -2.33
N PRO A 93 13.53 1.04 -3.49
CA PRO A 93 14.34 2.27 -3.53
C PRO A 93 13.67 3.48 -2.87
N LEU A 94 12.34 3.60 -2.99
CA LEU A 94 11.58 4.66 -2.35
C LEU A 94 11.59 4.53 -0.82
N CYS A 95 11.45 3.31 -0.32
CA CYS A 95 11.57 2.99 1.10
C CYS A 95 12.97 3.31 1.60
N GLU A 96 14.00 2.89 0.88
CA GLU A 96 15.39 3.16 1.22
C GLU A 96 15.69 4.66 1.30
N TRP A 97 15.24 5.43 0.31
CA TRP A 97 15.33 6.90 0.34
C TRP A 97 14.62 7.46 1.59
N GLY A 98 13.39 7.02 1.87
CA GLY A 98 12.63 7.44 3.04
C GLY A 98 13.36 7.15 4.36
N THR A 99 14.01 5.98 4.47
CA THR A 99 14.82 5.62 5.64
C THR A 99 16.02 6.55 5.80
N ARG A 100 16.73 6.88 4.71
CA ARG A 100 17.88 7.80 4.77
C ARG A 100 17.47 9.23 5.15
N HIS A 101 16.29 9.68 4.72
CA HIS A 101 15.82 11.06 4.91
C HIS A 101 14.76 11.21 6.01
N THR A 102 14.63 10.25 6.92
CA THR A 102 13.54 10.23 7.92
C THR A 102 13.50 11.49 8.79
N ALA A 103 14.66 12.02 9.21
CA ALA A 103 14.73 13.25 10.02
C ALA A 103 14.25 14.49 9.24
N GLU A 104 14.67 14.63 7.99
CA GLU A 104 14.24 15.73 7.11
C GLU A 104 12.73 15.68 6.86
N VAL A 105 12.20 14.49 6.56
CA VAL A 105 10.76 14.28 6.37
C VAL A 105 9.98 14.62 7.65
N ALA A 106 10.47 14.22 8.83
CA ALA A 106 9.83 14.54 10.10
C ALA A 106 9.73 16.05 10.33
N MET A 107 10.82 16.79 10.06
CA MET A 107 10.81 18.27 10.16
C MET A 107 9.82 18.91 9.18
N ILE A 108 9.73 18.41 7.94
CA ILE A 108 8.78 18.90 6.93
C ILE A 108 7.33 18.71 7.41
N VAL A 109 7.01 17.53 7.95
CA VAL A 109 5.65 17.22 8.44
C VAL A 109 5.29 18.10 9.64
N GLN A 110 6.19 18.23 10.62
CA GLN A 110 5.98 19.10 11.78
C GLN A 110 5.73 20.56 11.39
N LYS A 111 6.49 21.10 10.42
CA LYS A 111 6.31 22.46 9.92
C LYS A 111 4.92 22.66 9.31
N ARG A 112 4.40 21.67 8.56
CA ARG A 112 3.06 21.72 7.96
C ARG A 112 1.97 21.73 9.02
N GLU A 113 2.09 20.87 10.02
CA GLU A 113 1.12 20.80 11.13
C GLU A 113 1.15 22.04 12.00
N GLY A 114 2.32 22.65 12.21
CA GLY A 114 2.46 23.92 12.92
C GLY A 114 1.79 25.07 12.17
N ALA A 115 2.04 25.20 10.87
CA ALA A 115 1.42 26.23 10.03
C ALA A 115 -0.12 26.13 9.98
N ALA A 116 -0.67 24.91 9.96
CA ALA A 116 -2.11 24.67 9.94
C ALA A 116 -2.83 24.97 11.27
N LYS A 117 -2.09 25.12 12.39
CA LYS A 117 -2.64 25.45 13.71
C LYS A 117 -2.60 26.96 14.04
N THR A 118 -1.85 27.75 13.26
CA THR A 118 -1.71 29.19 13.44
C THR A 118 -2.58 29.99 12.46
N ALA A 119 -3.14 29.34 11.45
CA ALA A 119 -4.17 29.87 10.55
C ALA A 119 -5.56 29.49 11.04
#